data_AF-A0A0Q8RBS5-F1
#
_entry.id   AF-A0A0Q8RBS5-F1
#
_cell.length_a   1.000
_cell.length_b   1.000
_cell.length_c   1.000
_cell.angle_alpha   90.00
_cell.angle_beta   90.00
_cell.angle_gamma   90.00
#
_symmetry.space_group_name_H-M   'P 1'
#
loop_
_entity.id
_entity.type
_entity.pdbx_description
1 polymer ?
#
loop_
_entity_poly.entity_id
_entity_poly.type
_entity_poly.pdbx_seq_one_letter_code
_entity_poly.pdbx_strand_id
1 'polypeptide(L)'
;MIWTRSHRRDPRALVLADRHYSRQKPGTDQFVKAGSCAVFYAEVDGCAALWATVVQRFVGHAWPGAWECALFRNEGAGVASKLIRDAVAATLAHYGEPPTVGMITFVDPACVRKKRDPGHSFIIAGFRPIACTLKGLLVLQLEPDRMPAPAPLAFSAPSFLEEAA
;
A
#
# COMPACT_ATOMS: atom_id res chain seq x y z
N MET A 1 -3.69 15.42 1.10
CA MET A 1 -3.63 14.02 0.65
C MET A 1 -3.59 14.02 -0.89
N ILE A 2 -2.80 13.14 -1.53
CA ILE A 2 -2.66 13.09 -3.01
C ILE A 2 -3.21 11.80 -3.66
N TRP A 3 -3.63 10.85 -2.84
CA TRP A 3 -4.11 9.56 -3.31
C TRP A 3 -5.46 9.69 -4.01
N THR A 4 -5.60 9.06 -5.17
CA THR A 4 -6.86 8.89 -5.88
C THR A 4 -7.29 7.41 -5.87
N ARG A 5 -8.58 7.15 -6.05
CA ARG A 5 -9.10 5.78 -6.13
C ARG A 5 -8.62 5.13 -7.42
N SER A 6 -8.14 3.90 -7.32
CA SER A 6 -7.79 3.04 -8.45
C SER A 6 -8.38 1.63 -8.23
N HIS A 7 -8.00 0.66 -9.06
CA HIS A 7 -8.44 -0.72 -8.96
C HIS A 7 -7.32 -1.70 -9.35
N ARG A 8 -7.47 -2.96 -8.94
CA ARG A 8 -6.47 -4.03 -9.09
C ARG A 8 -6.10 -4.42 -10.54
N ARG A 9 -6.71 -3.78 -11.53
CA ARG A 9 -6.52 -3.97 -12.98
C ARG A 9 -6.20 -2.67 -13.72
N ASP A 10 -5.95 -1.57 -12.99
CA ASP A 10 -5.66 -0.27 -13.60
C ASP A 10 -4.32 -0.36 -14.36
N PRO A 11 -4.29 -0.11 -15.67
CA PRO A 11 -3.06 -0.19 -16.47
C PRO A 11 -1.93 0.69 -15.94
N ARG A 12 -2.25 1.87 -15.38
CA ARG A 12 -1.23 2.79 -14.81
C ARG A 12 -0.62 2.20 -13.55
N ALA A 13 -1.46 1.61 -12.70
CA ALA A 13 -1.01 0.94 -11.48
C ALA A 13 -0.22 -0.34 -11.78
N LEU A 14 -0.59 -1.08 -12.84
CA LEU A 14 0.11 -2.29 -13.26
C LEU A 14 1.59 -2.04 -13.58
N VAL A 15 1.92 -0.92 -14.23
CA VAL A 15 3.31 -0.54 -14.52
C VAL A 15 4.15 -0.46 -13.24
N LEU A 16 3.62 0.15 -12.19
CA LEU A 16 4.30 0.24 -10.90
C LEU A 16 4.32 -1.13 -10.20
N ALA A 17 3.21 -1.86 -10.24
CA ALA A 17 3.11 -3.15 -9.60
C ALA A 17 4.07 -4.19 -10.19
N ASP A 18 4.29 -4.17 -11.51
CA ASP A 18 5.22 -5.06 -12.22
C ASP A 18 6.68 -4.86 -11.80
N ARG A 19 7.03 -3.66 -11.33
CA ARG A 19 8.37 -3.32 -10.84
C ARG A 19 8.56 -3.59 -9.34
N HIS A 20 7.50 -3.98 -8.62
CA HIS A 20 7.57 -4.24 -7.18
C HIS A 20 8.09 -5.66 -6.91
N TYR A 21 9.00 -5.81 -5.94
CA TYR A 21 9.69 -7.09 -5.67
C TYR A 21 8.75 -8.22 -5.24
N SER A 22 7.57 -7.91 -4.69
CA SER A 22 6.58 -8.93 -4.31
C SER A 22 5.78 -9.48 -5.50
N ARG A 23 5.94 -8.92 -6.71
CA ARG A 23 5.19 -9.34 -7.88
C ARG A 23 5.70 -10.67 -8.41
N GLN A 24 4.87 -11.71 -8.31
CA GLN A 24 5.23 -13.07 -8.74
C GLN A 24 5.10 -13.28 -10.26
N LYS A 25 4.14 -12.62 -10.91
CA LYS A 25 3.86 -12.73 -12.35
C LYS A 25 3.70 -11.34 -12.96
N PRO A 26 4.80 -10.64 -13.31
CA PRO A 26 4.74 -9.39 -14.05
C PRO A 26 4.02 -9.58 -15.41
N GLY A 27 3.32 -8.56 -15.91
CA GLY A 27 2.57 -8.61 -17.16
C GLY A 27 1.17 -9.21 -17.08
N THR A 28 0.75 -9.75 -15.92
CA THR A 28 -0.65 -10.17 -15.72
C THR A 28 -1.57 -8.98 -15.48
N ASP A 29 -2.83 -9.08 -15.88
CA ASP A 29 -3.84 -8.02 -15.80
C ASP A 29 -4.30 -7.66 -14.38
N GLN A 30 -3.90 -8.44 -13.37
CA GLN A 30 -4.20 -8.22 -11.97
C GLN A 30 -2.95 -8.37 -11.10
N PHE A 31 -2.82 -7.47 -10.12
CA PHE A 31 -1.65 -7.39 -9.23
C PHE A 31 -1.96 -7.55 -7.74
N VAL A 32 -3.23 -7.75 -7.38
CA VAL A 32 -3.68 -7.94 -5.99
C VAL A 32 -4.26 -9.33 -5.83
N LYS A 33 -3.91 -10.00 -4.73
CA LYS A 33 -4.45 -11.32 -4.37
C LYS A 33 -5.98 -11.28 -4.14
N ALA A 34 -6.60 -12.47 -4.12
CA ALA A 34 -8.04 -12.60 -3.89
C ALA A 34 -8.45 -12.07 -2.51
N GLY A 35 -9.65 -11.48 -2.44
CA GLY A 35 -10.17 -10.79 -1.25
C GLY A 35 -10.74 -9.41 -1.58
N SER A 36 -11.18 -8.70 -0.54
CA SER A 36 -11.52 -7.27 -0.66
C SER A 36 -10.22 -6.48 -0.74
N CYS A 37 -10.20 -5.43 -1.56
CA CYS A 37 -9.03 -4.56 -1.65
C CYS A 37 -9.38 -3.09 -1.80
N ALA A 38 -8.53 -2.23 -1.25
CA ALA A 38 -8.47 -0.82 -1.55
C ALA A 38 -7.17 -0.57 -2.33
N VAL A 39 -7.28 0.06 -3.49
CA VAL A 39 -6.13 0.41 -4.34
C VAL A 39 -6.13 1.90 -4.56
N PHE A 40 -4.99 2.52 -4.29
CA PHE A 40 -4.79 3.96 -4.45
C PHE A 40 -3.60 4.23 -5.36
N TYR A 41 -3.79 5.21 -6.24
CA TYR A 41 -2.77 5.65 -7.19
C TYR A 41 -2.58 7.15 -7.02
N ALA A 42 -1.34 7.60 -7.16
CA ALA A 42 -1.00 9.01 -7.19
C ALA A 42 0.01 9.25 -8.30
N GLU A 43 -0.16 10.36 -9.01
CA GLU A 43 0.77 10.88 -10.02
C GLU A 43 1.01 12.35 -9.72
N VAL A 44 2.28 12.75 -9.63
CA VAL A 44 2.72 14.12 -9.31
C VAL A 44 3.98 14.40 -10.13
N ASP A 45 3.93 15.40 -11.00
CA ASP A 45 5.07 15.85 -11.82
C ASP A 45 5.78 14.72 -12.58
N GLY A 46 5.01 13.77 -13.12
CA GLY A 46 5.54 12.60 -13.85
C GLY A 46 6.09 11.48 -12.96
N CYS A 47 6.12 11.66 -11.64
CA CYS A 47 6.38 10.62 -10.67
C CYS A 47 5.08 9.94 -10.21
N ALA A 48 5.16 8.68 -9.78
CA ALA A 48 3.97 7.93 -9.37
C ALA A 48 4.17 7.15 -8.06
N ALA A 49 3.07 6.88 -7.38
CA ALA A 49 3.02 5.95 -6.26
C ALA A 49 1.77 5.07 -6.32
N LEU A 50 1.91 3.87 -5.75
CA LEU A 50 0.87 2.85 -5.68
C LEU A 50 0.79 2.29 -4.27
N TRP A 51 -0.43 2.14 -3.78
CA TRP A 51 -0.75 1.48 -2.52
C TRP A 51 -1.87 0.46 -2.73
N ALA A 52 -1.75 -0.71 -2.11
CA ALA A 52 -2.82 -1.70 -2.06
C ALA A 52 -2.98 -2.27 -0.64
N THR A 53 -4.18 -2.11 -0.08
CA THR A 53 -4.63 -2.85 1.11
C THR A 53 -5.45 -4.06 0.68
N VAL A 54 -5.26 -5.20 1.33
CA VAL A 54 -6.08 -6.40 1.17
C VAL A 54 -6.65 -6.84 2.50
N VAL A 55 -7.92 -7.27 2.47
CA VAL A 55 -8.60 -7.92 3.59
C VAL A 55 -9.00 -9.33 3.14
N GLN A 56 -8.52 -10.33 3.86
CA GLN A 56 -8.77 -11.75 3.56
C GLN A 56 -9.41 -12.44 4.76
N ARG A 57 -10.39 -13.31 4.48
CA ARG A 57 -11.05 -14.14 5.51
C ARG A 57 -10.14 -15.25 6.03
N PHE A 58 -9.32 -15.82 5.16
CA PHE A 58 -8.40 -16.89 5.48
C PHE A 58 -6.99 -16.47 5.08
N VAL A 59 -6.05 -16.58 6.02
CA VAL A 59 -4.66 -16.17 5.84
C VAL A 59 -3.71 -17.28 6.28
N GLY A 60 -2.56 -17.38 5.60
CA GLY A 60 -1.50 -18.32 5.94
C GLY A 60 -0.43 -17.73 6.86
N HIS A 61 -0.73 -16.65 7.58
CA HIS A 61 0.19 -15.96 8.49
C HIS A 61 -0.43 -15.81 9.89
N ALA A 62 0.40 -15.50 10.88
CA ALA A 62 0.03 -15.45 12.30
C ALA A 62 -0.85 -14.25 12.72
N TRP A 63 -1.46 -13.55 11.76
CA TRP A 63 -2.23 -12.31 12.00
C TRP A 63 -3.60 -12.33 11.30
N PRO A 64 -4.46 -13.33 11.59
CA PRO A 64 -5.81 -13.36 11.05
C PRO A 64 -6.58 -12.10 11.44
N GLY A 65 -7.36 -11.56 10.50
CA GLY A 65 -8.18 -10.36 10.72
C GLY A 65 -7.44 -9.03 10.56
N ALA A 66 -6.11 -9.02 10.39
CA ALA A 66 -5.38 -7.80 10.07
C ALA A 66 -5.71 -7.30 8.65
N TRP A 67 -5.67 -5.99 8.46
CA TRP A 67 -5.50 -5.44 7.12
C TRP A 67 -4.05 -5.64 6.67
N GLU A 68 -3.83 -5.98 5.41
CA GLU A 68 -2.48 -6.12 4.88
C GLU A 68 -2.19 -5.02 3.85
N CYS A 69 -1.13 -4.25 4.07
CA CYS A 69 -0.48 -3.52 2.98
C CYS A 69 0.30 -4.53 2.13
N ALA A 70 -0.36 -5.02 1.08
CA ALA A 70 0.17 -6.04 0.18
C ALA A 70 1.15 -5.48 -0.86
N LEU A 71 1.04 -4.17 -1.16
CA LEU A 71 1.92 -3.49 -2.10
C LEU A 71 2.02 -2.01 -1.75
N PHE A 72 3.24 -1.50 -1.62
CA PHE A 72 3.53 -0.07 -1.63
C PHE A 72 4.75 0.19 -2.51
N ARG A 73 4.59 1.03 -3.53
CA ARG A 73 5.69 1.48 -4.38
C ARG A 73 5.61 2.98 -4.55
N ASN A 74 6.74 3.65 -4.37
CA ASN A 74 6.87 5.09 -4.60
C ASN A 74 8.05 5.32 -5.56
N GLU A 75 7.77 5.85 -6.74
CA GLU A 75 8.74 6.25 -7.77
C GLU A 75 8.87 7.79 -7.83
N GLY A 76 8.81 8.46 -6.68
CA GLY A 76 9.13 9.89 -6.55
C GLY A 76 7.95 10.82 -6.25
N ALA A 77 6.73 10.31 -6.06
CA ALA A 77 5.52 11.12 -5.85
C ALA A 77 5.45 11.80 -4.45
N GLY A 78 6.55 11.86 -3.71
CA GLY A 78 6.66 12.52 -2.40
C GLY A 78 7.36 11.68 -1.33
N VAL A 79 7.26 12.15 -0.08
CA VAL A 79 7.89 11.50 1.08
C VAL A 79 7.17 10.19 1.42
N ALA A 80 7.87 9.06 1.29
CA ALA A 80 7.28 7.72 1.44
C ALA A 80 6.53 7.50 2.76
N SER A 81 7.06 7.94 3.90
CA SER A 81 6.38 7.78 5.21
C SER A 81 5.08 8.59 5.30
N LYS A 82 5.05 9.79 4.70
CA LYS A 82 3.83 10.59 4.58
C LYS A 82 2.82 9.92 3.65
N LEU A 83 3.26 9.38 2.52
CA LEU A 83 2.40 8.65 1.59
C LEU A 83 1.79 7.40 2.23
N ILE A 84 2.56 6.64 3.02
CA ILE A 84 2.06 5.50 3.79
C ILE A 84 1.01 5.96 4.80
N ARG A 85 1.28 7.00 5.59
CA ARG A 85 0.31 7.52 6.57
C ARG A 85 -0.97 8.02 5.91
N ASP A 86 -0.85 8.78 4.82
CA ASP A 86 -1.98 9.24 4.02
C ASP A 86 -2.76 8.03 3.45
N ALA A 87 -2.09 6.97 3.01
CA ALA A 87 -2.76 5.78 2.49
C ALA A 87 -3.52 5.01 3.58
N VAL A 88 -2.98 4.91 4.81
CA VAL A 88 -3.70 4.31 5.94
C VAL A 88 -4.96 5.10 6.28
N ALA A 89 -4.88 6.44 6.30
CA ALA A 89 -6.04 7.31 6.51
C ALA A 89 -7.12 7.11 5.43
N ALA A 90 -6.72 6.96 4.17
CA ALA A 90 -7.63 6.66 3.07
C ALA A 90 -8.23 5.24 3.15
N THR A 91 -7.45 4.25 3.63
CA THR A 91 -7.94 2.89 3.88
C THR A 91 -9.01 2.90 4.99
N LEU A 92 -8.81 3.66 6.07
CA LEU A 92 -9.83 3.85 7.11
C LEU A 92 -11.08 4.52 6.57
N ALA A 93 -10.95 5.57 5.75
CA ALA A 93 -12.11 6.17 5.11
C ALA A 93 -12.85 5.21 4.18
N HIS A 94 -12.17 4.21 3.61
CA HIS A 94 -12.77 3.21 2.74
C HIS A 94 -13.47 2.08 3.48
N TYR A 95 -12.88 1.58 4.57
CA TYR A 95 -13.37 0.39 5.29
C TYR A 95 -14.07 0.71 6.62
N GLY A 96 -13.93 1.93 7.15
CA GLY A 96 -14.44 2.32 8.46
C GLY A 96 -13.45 1.97 9.58
N GLU A 97 -13.98 1.37 10.65
CA GLU A 97 -13.20 1.06 11.84
C GLU A 97 -12.04 0.10 11.55
N PRO A 98 -10.85 0.33 12.14
CA PRO A 98 -9.74 -0.58 11.98
C PRO A 98 -10.01 -1.92 12.68
N PRO A 99 -9.47 -3.04 12.15
CA PRO A 99 -9.52 -4.32 12.84
C PRO A 99 -8.71 -4.27 14.14
N THR A 100 -9.03 -5.09 15.14
CA THR A 100 -8.31 -5.13 16.43
C THR A 100 -6.80 -5.39 16.28
N VAL A 101 -6.40 -6.19 15.29
CA VAL A 101 -4.98 -6.47 14.98
C VAL A 101 -4.30 -5.29 14.28
N GLY A 102 -5.08 -4.37 13.72
CA GLY A 102 -4.58 -3.24 12.93
C GLY A 102 -4.12 -3.65 11.54
N MET A 103 -3.04 -3.02 11.07
CA MET A 103 -2.51 -3.25 9.73
C MET A 103 -1.12 -3.85 9.80
N ILE A 104 -0.84 -4.84 8.96
CA ILE A 104 0.48 -5.43 8.81
C ILE A 104 1.06 -5.17 7.42
N THR A 105 2.38 -5.29 7.31
CA THR A 105 3.07 -5.45 6.04
C THR A 105 4.29 -6.36 6.19
N PHE A 106 4.68 -7.00 5.09
CA PHE A 106 5.84 -7.87 5.01
C PHE A 106 6.90 -7.19 4.13
N VAL A 107 8.04 -6.88 4.73
CA VAL A 107 9.18 -6.27 4.03
C VAL A 107 10.24 -7.33 3.84
N ASP A 108 10.73 -7.49 2.62
CA ASP A 108 11.91 -8.30 2.33
C ASP A 108 13.18 -7.44 2.49
N PRO A 109 14.00 -7.66 3.53
CA PRO A 109 15.22 -6.89 3.73
C PRO A 109 16.23 -7.02 2.58
N ALA A 110 16.18 -8.12 1.80
CA ALA A 110 17.09 -8.36 0.68
C ALA A 110 16.69 -7.59 -0.59
N CYS A 111 15.41 -7.23 -0.72
CA CYS A 111 14.88 -6.50 -1.89
C CYS A 111 14.83 -4.98 -1.70
N VAL A 112 15.20 -4.46 -0.52
CA VAL A 112 15.23 -3.03 -0.23
C VAL A 112 16.66 -2.52 -0.11
N ARG A 113 16.86 -1.23 -0.39
CA ARG A 113 18.17 -0.58 -0.20
C ARG A 113 18.66 -0.84 1.22
N LYS A 114 19.88 -1.37 1.35
CA LYS A 114 20.52 -1.62 2.64
C LYS A 114 20.54 -0.32 3.45
N LYS A 115 19.86 -0.35 4.59
CA LYS A 115 19.76 0.71 5.60
C LYS A 115 19.94 0.07 6.97
N ARG A 116 20.13 0.90 7.99
CA ARG A 116 20.11 0.45 9.39
C ARG A 116 18.84 -0.35 9.69
N ASP A 117 17.69 0.18 9.25
CA ASP A 117 16.39 -0.45 9.47
C ASP A 117 15.68 -0.72 8.13
N PRO A 118 15.48 -1.99 7.73
CA PRO A 118 14.59 -2.35 6.64
C PRO A 118 13.16 -1.83 6.90
N GLY A 119 12.50 -1.31 5.86
CA GLY A 119 11.16 -0.74 6.02
C GLY A 119 11.11 0.57 6.81
N HIS A 120 12.23 1.31 6.93
CA HIS A 120 12.31 2.57 7.67
C HIS A 120 11.16 3.56 7.40
N SER A 121 10.65 3.66 6.16
CA SER A 121 9.51 4.53 5.85
C SER A 121 8.21 4.11 6.57
N PHE A 122 7.97 2.81 6.74
CA PHE A 122 6.84 2.30 7.53
C PHE A 122 7.04 2.60 9.01
N ILE A 123 8.27 2.44 9.53
CA ILE A 123 8.60 2.76 10.93
C ILE A 123 8.30 4.24 11.22
N ILE A 124 8.75 5.15 10.36
CA ILE A 124 8.45 6.59 10.48
C ILE A 124 6.95 6.88 10.32
N ALA A 125 6.24 6.10 9.50
CA ALA A 125 4.79 6.24 9.36
C ALA A 125 4.03 5.82 10.64
N GLY A 126 4.64 5.01 11.50
CA GLY A 126 4.10 4.59 12.79
C GLY A 126 4.17 3.08 13.02
N PHE A 127 4.55 2.27 12.03
CA PHE A 127 4.62 0.82 12.17
C PHE A 127 5.75 0.41 13.12
N ARG A 128 5.62 -0.77 13.75
CA ARG A 128 6.64 -1.38 14.60
C ARG A 128 6.99 -2.79 14.10
N PRO A 129 8.27 -3.18 14.17
CA PRO A 129 8.65 -4.57 13.93
C PRO A 129 8.09 -5.48 15.02
N ILE A 130 7.46 -6.57 14.63
CA ILE A 130 6.85 -7.51 15.57
C ILE A 130 7.31 -8.96 15.41
N ALA A 131 7.81 -9.34 14.22
CA ALA A 131 8.27 -10.69 13.95
C ALA A 131 9.17 -10.75 12.71
N CYS A 132 9.79 -11.91 12.50
CA CYS A 132 10.42 -12.30 11.26
C CYS A 132 9.83 -13.64 10.82
N THR A 133 9.53 -13.78 9.53
CA THR A 133 9.06 -15.06 8.97
C THR A 133 10.23 -16.03 8.76
N LEU A 134 9.94 -17.33 8.59
CA LEU A 134 10.97 -18.34 8.28
C LEU A 134 11.75 -18.03 6.99
N LYS A 135 11.16 -17.25 6.07
CA LYS A 135 11.80 -16.81 4.82
C LYS A 135 12.57 -15.49 4.95
N GLY A 136 12.72 -14.97 6.17
CA GLY A 136 13.45 -13.73 6.43
C GLY A 136 12.67 -12.44 6.19
N LEU A 137 11.37 -12.50 5.88
CA LEU A 137 10.54 -11.29 5.77
C LEU A 137 10.33 -10.66 7.14
N LEU A 138 10.63 -9.37 7.27
CA LEU A 138 10.34 -8.55 8.44
C LEU A 138 8.85 -8.20 8.45
N VAL A 139 8.18 -8.50 9.56
CA VAL A 139 6.77 -8.17 9.74
C VAL A 139 6.66 -6.89 10.55
N LEU A 140 6.01 -5.90 9.96
CA LEU A 140 5.74 -4.61 10.59
C LEU A 140 4.23 -4.47 10.84
N GLN A 141 3.85 -3.97 12.01
CA GLN A 141 2.46 -3.77 12.41
C GLN A 141 2.21 -2.30 12.78
N LEU A 142 1.07 -1.78 12.35
CA LEU A 142 0.47 -0.54 12.84
C LEU A 142 -0.76 -0.90 13.67
N GLU A 143 -0.64 -0.70 14.98
CA GLU A 143 -1.72 -0.92 15.94
C GLU A 143 -2.87 0.07 15.70
N PRO A 144 -4.14 -0.29 16.00
CA PRO A 144 -5.31 0.54 15.70
C PRO A 144 -5.26 1.95 16.30
N ASP A 145 -4.80 2.08 17.54
CA ASP A 145 -4.66 3.34 18.28
C ASP A 145 -3.59 4.27 17.70
N ARG A 146 -2.67 3.72 16.89
CA ARG A 146 -1.61 4.46 16.20
C ARG A 146 -1.96 4.81 14.76
N MET A 147 -3.11 4.35 14.26
CA MET A 147 -3.57 4.74 12.93
C MET A 147 -3.97 6.22 12.91
N PRO A 148 -3.72 6.94 11.80
CA PRO A 148 -4.18 8.32 11.65
C PRO A 148 -5.72 8.39 11.59
N ALA A 149 -6.28 9.58 11.76
CA ALA A 149 -7.70 9.80 11.51
C ALA A 149 -8.07 9.47 10.04
N PRO A 150 -9.27 8.94 9.76
CA PRO A 150 -9.72 8.70 8.40
C PRO A 150 -9.75 10.01 7.61
N ALA A 151 -9.30 9.95 6.35
CA ALA A 151 -9.30 11.10 5.45
C ALA A 151 -9.73 10.66 4.05
N PRO A 152 -10.61 11.42 3.37
CA PRO A 152 -11.08 11.07 2.04
C PRO A 152 -9.94 11.17 1.01
N LEU A 153 -10.04 10.34 -0.03
CA LEU A 153 -9.16 10.43 -1.19
C LEU A 153 -9.27 11.79 -1.86
N ALA A 154 -8.20 12.19 -2.55
CA ALA A 154 -8.26 13.32 -3.46
C ALA A 154 -9.26 13.01 -4.59
N PHE A 155 -10.02 14.03 -4.99
CA PHE A 155 -10.85 13.94 -6.18
C PHE A 155 -9.93 13.83 -7.39
N SER A 156 -10.07 12.75 -8.16
CA SER A 156 -9.57 12.75 -9.53
C SER A 156 -10.51 13.64 -10.33
N ALA A 157 -10.02 14.76 -10.85
CA ALA A 157 -10.74 15.43 -11.92
C ALA A 157 -10.90 14.43 -13.07
N PRO A 158 -12.07 14.32 -13.72
CA PRO A 158 -12.15 13.61 -14.98
C PRO A 158 -11.17 14.27 -15.96
N SER A 159 -10.30 13.47 -16.60
CA SER A 159 -9.51 13.99 -17.72
C SER A 159 -10.49 14.24 -18.86
N PHE A 160 -10.91 15.50 -19.03
CA PHE A 160 -11.49 15.91 -20.29
C PHE A 160 -10.33 15.90 -21.29
N LEU A 161 -10.20 14.82 -22.04
CA LEU A 161 -9.47 14.87 -23.30
C LEU A 161 -10.26 15.83 -24.17
N GLU A 162 -9.69 17.00 -24.45
CA GLU A 162 -10.10 17.82 -25.58
C GLU A 162 -9.87 16.99 -26.85
N GLU A 163 -10.88 16.23 -27.26
CA GLU A 163 -11.09 15.94 -28.67
C GLU A 163 -11.50 17.25 -29.35
N ALA A 164 -10.50 18.06 -29.70
CA ALA A 164 -10.65 19.10 -30.70
C ALA A 164 -9.96 18.61 -31.98
N ALA A 165 -10.82 18.37 -32.97
CA ALA A 165 -10.52 18.01 -34.35
C ALA A 165 -9.69 19.06 -35.09
#